data_AF-A0A6P1AJX1-F1
#
_entry.id   AF-A0A6P1AJX1-F1
#
_cell.length_a   1.000
_cell.length_b   1.000
_cell.length_c   1.000
_cell.angle_alpha   90.00
_cell.angle_beta   90.00
_cell.angle_gamma   90.00
#
_symmetry.space_group_name_H-M   'P 1'
#
loop_
_entity.id
_entity.type
_entity.pdbx_description
1 polymer ?
#
loop_
_entity_poly.entity_id
_entity_poly.type
_entity_poly.pdbx_seq_one_letter_code
_entity_poly.pdbx_strand_id
1 'polypeptide(L)'
;MNTAVAASVLETYTLIYVDVDENSNKVWKGSIYEDGSFVAEWGRVGSKLQQAKNSYPSVNLAQKRLAQMKQQKLKKGYTEAQILTPDTVKNVSLKTEDLEKIAATQIDCGEDDKAKDLIRYLVKVNIHQIISQTNIHYDLDTGKFSTPLGLVTPEAIAKARDYLAQIAVCYNPLSLRKLVSKYLRLIPQKVGKTLDDSIFRTQQELQRQNDILSALDAALMETKQQIFNCKIRRVPGSTIAGKKTFQWIRSLYESTINLNHQSAGYKLRRAYEIDIPSMQQAFVVKSAQIGNVKLHWHGTKASNILSILKQGLIIPPANAIQCTGRMFGKGIYGSEQSTKALNYATNYWNQSGGNNQRVY
;
A
#
# COMPACT_ATOMS: atom_id res chain seq x y z
N MET A 1 -27.60 -9.18 36.86
CA MET A 1 -26.77 -8.14 36.22
C MET A 1 -27.29 -7.99 34.80
N ASN A 2 -27.95 -6.87 34.52
CA ASN A 2 -28.56 -6.59 33.22
C ASN A 2 -27.44 -6.27 32.23
N THR A 3 -27.11 -7.21 31.33
CA THR A 3 -26.29 -6.91 30.16
C THR A 3 -27.10 -5.98 29.27
N ALA A 4 -26.85 -4.67 29.38
CA ALA A 4 -27.43 -3.69 28.46
C ALA A 4 -27.02 -4.09 27.04
N VAL A 5 -27.98 -4.59 26.26
CA VAL A 5 -27.80 -4.82 24.83
C VAL A 5 -27.50 -3.45 24.23
N ALA A 6 -26.29 -3.27 23.70
CA ALA A 6 -25.96 -2.05 22.99
C ALA A 6 -26.94 -1.89 21.83
N ALA A 7 -27.69 -0.79 21.80
CA ALA A 7 -28.66 -0.52 20.74
C ALA A 7 -27.97 -0.60 19.36
N SER A 8 -28.62 -1.22 18.39
CA SER A 8 -28.11 -1.30 17.02
C SER A 8 -28.09 0.08 16.37
N VAL A 9 -27.07 0.31 15.54
CA VAL A 9 -26.98 1.51 14.70
C VAL A 9 -27.98 1.36 13.56
N LEU A 10 -28.90 2.32 13.45
CA LEU A 10 -29.86 2.42 12.34
C LEU A 10 -29.24 3.04 11.09
N GLU A 11 -28.54 4.14 11.27
CA GLU A 11 -28.03 4.95 10.17
C GLU A 11 -26.74 5.64 10.58
N THR A 12 -25.76 5.69 9.69
CA THR A 12 -24.51 6.42 9.93
C THR A 12 -24.02 7.07 8.65
N TYR A 13 -23.63 8.35 8.76
CA TYR A 13 -22.90 9.06 7.71
C TYR A 13 -21.49 9.39 8.20
N THR A 14 -20.50 9.10 7.35
CA THR A 14 -19.13 9.56 7.53
C THR A 14 -18.80 10.59 6.46
N LEU A 15 -18.46 11.81 6.88
CA LEU A 15 -18.12 12.94 6.02
C LEU A 15 -16.67 13.34 6.24
N ILE A 16 -15.98 13.67 5.15
CA ILE A 16 -14.58 14.05 5.15
C ILE A 16 -14.42 15.44 4.55
N TYR A 17 -13.56 16.24 5.16
CA TYR A 17 -13.14 17.53 4.61
C TYR A 17 -11.63 17.61 4.64
N VAL A 18 -11.03 17.70 3.45
CA VAL A 18 -9.60 17.96 3.29
C VAL A 18 -9.41 19.19 2.45
N ASP A 19 -8.60 20.11 2.97
CA ASP A 19 -8.15 21.31 2.29
C ASP A 19 -6.71 21.59 2.73
N VAL A 20 -5.78 21.59 1.78
CA VAL A 20 -4.36 21.81 2.08
C VAL A 20 -4.09 23.26 2.49
N ASP A 21 -4.72 24.24 1.84
CA ASP A 21 -4.49 25.65 2.10
C ASP A 21 -4.97 26.02 3.52
N GLU A 22 -6.04 25.37 4.00
CA GLU A 22 -6.51 25.52 5.39
C GLU A 22 -5.83 24.58 6.41
N ASN A 23 -4.86 23.75 5.98
CA ASN A 23 -4.30 22.66 6.79
C ASN A 23 -5.39 21.77 7.43
N SER A 24 -6.50 21.56 6.71
CA SER A 24 -7.65 20.79 7.16
C SER A 24 -7.55 19.35 6.69
N ASN A 25 -7.64 18.40 7.63
CA ASN A 25 -7.86 16.97 7.35
C ASN A 25 -8.84 16.43 8.41
N LYS A 26 -10.12 16.71 8.21
CA LYS A 26 -11.19 16.57 9.20
C LYS A 26 -12.15 15.45 8.82
N VAL A 27 -12.65 14.75 9.83
CA VAL A 27 -13.78 13.81 9.72
C VAL A 27 -14.92 14.27 10.63
N TRP A 28 -16.13 14.05 10.16
CA TRP A 28 -17.35 14.14 10.96
C TRP A 28 -18.17 12.86 10.74
N LYS A 29 -18.60 12.22 11.82
CA LYS A 29 -19.52 11.08 11.79
C LYS A 29 -20.80 11.44 12.52
N GLY A 30 -21.93 11.05 11.98
CA GLY A 30 -23.23 11.15 12.63
C GLY A 30 -23.91 9.80 12.59
N SER A 31 -24.25 9.26 13.76
CA SER A 31 -24.86 7.93 13.92
C SER A 31 -26.15 8.03 14.71
N ILE A 32 -27.18 7.32 14.25
CA ILE A 32 -28.46 7.15 14.94
C ILE A 32 -28.60 5.70 15.35
N TYR A 33 -29.16 5.47 16.53
CA TYR A 33 -29.41 4.17 17.11
C TYR A 33 -30.93 3.93 17.24
N GLU A 34 -31.31 2.66 17.34
CA GLU A 34 -32.73 2.25 17.46
C GLU A 34 -33.45 2.85 18.67
N ASP A 35 -32.72 3.16 19.74
CA ASP A 35 -33.24 3.79 20.95
C ASP A 35 -33.48 5.31 20.80
N GLY A 36 -33.29 5.88 19.60
CA GLY A 36 -33.40 7.32 19.35
C GLY A 36 -32.16 8.12 19.79
N SER A 37 -31.10 7.46 20.27
CA SER A 37 -29.81 8.10 20.51
C SER A 37 -29.19 8.60 19.19
N PHE A 38 -28.58 9.77 19.27
CA PHE A 38 -27.79 10.38 18.21
C PHE A 38 -26.40 10.69 18.73
N VAL A 39 -25.38 10.19 18.04
CA VAL A 39 -23.97 10.45 18.35
C VAL A 39 -23.34 11.19 17.18
N ALA A 40 -22.79 12.36 17.45
CA ALA A 40 -21.93 13.07 16.51
C ALA A 40 -20.49 12.98 16.98
N GLU A 41 -19.59 12.57 16.09
CA GLU A 41 -18.16 12.51 16.32
C GLU A 41 -17.43 13.44 15.34
N TRP A 42 -16.37 14.11 15.78
CA TRP A 42 -15.59 14.97 14.90
C TRP A 42 -14.15 15.13 15.35
N GLY A 43 -13.27 15.44 14.41
CA GLY A 43 -11.86 15.67 14.69
C GLY A 43 -10.99 15.53 13.45
N ARG A 44 -9.68 15.42 13.64
CA ARG A 44 -8.74 15.12 12.55
C ARG A 44 -8.74 13.62 12.25
N VAL A 45 -8.64 13.27 10.97
CA VAL A 45 -8.59 11.87 10.51
C VAL A 45 -7.44 11.13 11.21
N GLY A 46 -7.72 9.93 11.72
CA GLY A 46 -6.76 9.07 12.43
C GLY A 46 -6.34 9.56 13.82
N SER A 47 -6.98 10.59 14.36
CA SER A 47 -6.81 11.04 15.75
C SER A 47 -8.00 10.61 16.60
N LYS A 48 -7.87 10.68 17.94
CA LYS A 48 -9.00 10.49 18.85
C LYS A 48 -10.06 11.56 18.57
N LEU A 49 -11.27 11.15 18.22
CA LEU A 49 -12.37 12.07 17.89
C LEU A 49 -13.01 12.59 19.17
N GLN A 50 -13.50 13.83 19.11
CA GLN A 50 -14.46 14.37 20.07
C GLN A 50 -15.83 13.80 19.74
N GLN A 51 -16.69 13.64 20.75
CA GLN A 51 -18.04 13.15 20.56
C GLN A 51 -19.05 13.94 21.39
N ALA A 52 -20.27 14.08 20.87
CA ALA A 52 -21.44 14.51 21.61
C ALA A 52 -22.57 13.50 21.39
N LYS A 53 -23.21 13.09 22.49
CA LYS A 53 -24.37 12.21 22.47
C LYS A 53 -25.60 12.99 22.90
N ASN A 54 -26.63 12.97 22.07
CA ASN A 54 -27.95 13.50 22.37
C ASN A 54 -28.97 12.36 22.21
N SER A 55 -30.12 12.47 22.86
CA SER A 55 -31.25 11.57 22.62
C SER A 55 -32.43 12.40 22.13
N TYR A 56 -33.19 11.86 21.19
CA TYR A 56 -34.38 12.50 20.65
C TYR A 56 -35.63 11.70 21.03
N PRO A 57 -36.78 12.36 21.24
CA PRO A 57 -38.03 11.69 21.58
C PRO A 57 -38.52 10.67 20.53
N SER A 58 -38.03 10.76 19.30
CA SER A 58 -38.29 9.77 18.25
C SER A 58 -37.12 9.64 17.29
N VAL A 59 -36.97 8.43 16.72
CA VAL A 59 -36.01 8.12 15.66
C VAL A 59 -36.17 9.06 14.46
N ASN A 60 -37.42 9.37 14.08
CA ASN A 60 -37.71 10.30 12.98
C ASN A 60 -37.13 11.69 13.20
N LEU A 61 -37.17 12.21 14.44
CA LEU A 61 -36.57 13.51 14.76
C LEU A 61 -35.03 13.44 14.71
N ALA A 62 -34.44 12.35 15.22
CA ALA A 62 -33.01 12.10 15.11
C ALA A 62 -32.56 12.05 13.64
N GLN A 63 -33.30 11.37 12.77
CA GLN A 63 -33.05 11.26 11.32
C GLN A 63 -33.12 12.62 10.63
N LYS A 64 -34.16 13.41 10.90
CA LYS A 64 -34.27 14.78 10.38
C LYS A 64 -33.07 15.63 10.80
N ARG A 65 -32.62 15.51 12.05
CA ARG A 65 -31.46 16.25 12.54
C ARG A 65 -30.15 15.79 11.88
N LEU A 66 -29.96 14.48 11.72
CA LEU A 66 -28.81 13.91 11.02
C LEU A 66 -28.74 14.41 9.58
N ALA A 67 -29.86 14.35 8.85
CA ALA A 67 -29.97 14.86 7.49
C ALA A 67 -29.67 16.36 7.41
N GLN A 68 -30.18 17.17 8.35
CA GLN A 68 -29.89 18.61 8.42
C GLN A 68 -28.39 18.87 8.65
N MET A 69 -27.77 18.17 9.60
CA MET A 69 -26.34 18.30 9.89
C MET A 69 -25.48 17.86 8.70
N LYS A 70 -25.85 16.75 8.05
CA LYS A 70 -25.21 16.29 6.81
C LYS A 70 -25.23 17.38 5.75
N GLN A 71 -26.40 17.95 5.45
CA GLN A 71 -26.54 19.02 4.46
C GLN A 71 -25.72 20.27 4.82
N GLN A 72 -25.70 20.67 6.10
CA GLN A 72 -24.86 21.78 6.55
C GLN A 72 -23.36 21.52 6.34
N LYS A 73 -22.90 20.28 6.58
CA LYS A 73 -21.50 19.88 6.35
C LYS A 73 -21.16 19.83 4.87
N LEU A 74 -22.04 19.27 4.04
CA LEU A 74 -21.88 19.26 2.58
C LEU A 74 -21.76 20.68 2.00
N LYS A 75 -22.59 21.63 2.48
CA LYS A 75 -22.48 23.06 2.12
C LYS A 75 -21.14 23.69 2.53
N LYS A 76 -20.49 23.17 3.57
CA LYS A 76 -19.14 23.58 4.01
C LYS A 76 -18.01 22.88 3.23
N GLY A 77 -18.34 22.12 2.18
CA GLY A 77 -17.37 21.46 1.31
C GLY A 77 -16.94 20.06 1.76
N TYR A 78 -17.57 19.49 2.80
CA TYR A 78 -17.38 18.08 3.15
C TYR A 78 -17.91 17.19 2.02
N THR A 79 -17.33 16.01 1.87
CA THR A 79 -17.77 14.97 0.95
C THR A 79 -18.07 13.69 1.71
N GLU A 80 -18.99 12.87 1.20
CA GLU A 80 -19.24 11.55 1.78
C GLU A 80 -18.03 10.64 1.60
N ALA A 81 -17.66 9.92 2.66
CA ALA A 81 -16.61 8.93 2.60
C ALA A 81 -17.03 7.77 1.72
N GLN A 82 -16.19 7.40 0.76
CA GLN A 82 -16.43 6.28 -0.15
C GLN A 82 -16.01 4.97 0.51
N ILE A 83 -16.70 4.61 1.58
CA ILE A 83 -16.44 3.41 2.38
C ILE A 83 -17.58 2.40 2.23
N LEU A 84 -17.27 1.11 2.35
CA LEU A 84 -18.27 0.05 2.40
C LEU A 84 -19.07 0.14 3.71
N THR A 85 -20.38 -0.05 3.62
CA THR A 85 -21.25 -0.11 4.80
C THR A 85 -21.03 -1.43 5.54
N PRO A 86 -21.32 -1.50 6.86
CA PRO A 86 -21.18 -2.73 7.63
C PRO A 86 -21.88 -3.94 7.01
N ASP A 87 -23.04 -3.76 6.38
CA ASP A 87 -23.79 -4.85 5.74
C ASP A 87 -23.15 -5.31 4.43
N THR A 88 -22.57 -4.39 3.65
CA THR A 88 -21.75 -4.77 2.48
C THR A 88 -20.48 -5.50 2.92
N VAL A 89 -19.86 -5.09 4.03
CA VAL A 89 -18.68 -5.77 4.58
C VAL A 89 -18.99 -7.20 5.02
N LYS A 90 -20.18 -7.45 5.61
CA LYS A 90 -20.65 -8.80 5.96
C LYS A 90 -20.83 -9.69 4.72
N ASN A 91 -21.36 -9.16 3.62
CA ASN A 91 -21.55 -9.92 2.37
C ASN A 91 -20.24 -10.18 1.60
N VAL A 92 -19.20 -9.37 1.81
CA VAL A 92 -17.83 -9.61 1.30
C VAL A 92 -17.09 -10.68 2.14
N SER A 93 -17.72 -11.26 3.17
CA SER A 93 -17.09 -12.19 4.14
C SER A 93 -17.56 -13.65 4.02
N LEU A 94 -17.47 -14.25 2.83
CA LEU A 94 -17.57 -15.72 2.70
C LEU A 94 -16.44 -16.30 1.84
N LYS A 95 -15.20 -16.11 2.31
CA LYS A 95 -14.09 -17.08 2.43
C LYS A 95 -12.80 -16.29 2.59
N THR A 96 -12.42 -16.13 3.85
CA THR A 96 -11.36 -15.25 4.33
C THR A 96 -10.02 -16.00 4.28
N GLU A 97 -9.26 -15.77 3.22
CA GLU A 97 -7.85 -16.19 3.16
C GLU A 97 -6.95 -14.97 3.40
N ASP A 98 -6.05 -15.11 4.37
CA ASP A 98 -4.97 -14.18 4.70
C ASP A 98 -4.16 -13.84 3.42
N LEU A 99 -3.65 -12.61 3.27
CA LEU A 99 -2.69 -12.27 2.22
C LEU A 99 -1.49 -13.23 2.22
N GLU A 100 -1.10 -13.74 3.40
CA GLU A 100 -0.11 -14.82 3.52
C GLU A 100 -0.60 -16.12 2.85
N LYS A 101 -1.85 -16.53 3.08
CA LYS A 101 -2.45 -17.70 2.44
C LYS A 101 -2.60 -17.51 0.94
N ILE A 102 -3.08 -16.35 0.49
CA ILE A 102 -3.18 -16.01 -0.94
C ILE A 102 -1.80 -16.08 -1.60
N ALA A 103 -0.79 -15.43 -1.02
CA ALA A 103 0.57 -15.46 -1.55
C ALA A 103 1.14 -16.89 -1.52
N ALA A 104 0.91 -17.66 -0.46
CA ALA A 104 1.36 -19.05 -0.37
C ALA A 104 0.66 -19.99 -1.37
N THR A 105 -0.61 -19.75 -1.68
CA THR A 105 -1.41 -20.55 -2.63
C THR A 105 -1.09 -20.17 -4.08
N GLN A 106 -0.96 -18.88 -4.38
CA GLN A 106 -0.85 -18.37 -5.76
C GLN A 106 0.60 -18.20 -6.24
N ILE A 107 1.55 -17.94 -5.33
CA ILE A 107 2.97 -17.93 -5.67
C ILE A 107 3.47 -19.36 -5.60
N ASP A 108 3.74 -19.94 -6.76
CA ASP A 108 4.28 -21.27 -6.84
C ASP A 108 5.71 -21.27 -6.27
N CYS A 109 5.89 -21.83 -5.07
CA CYS A 109 7.18 -21.99 -4.40
C CYS A 109 7.77 -23.40 -4.55
N GLY A 110 7.07 -24.31 -5.21
CA GLY A 110 7.37 -25.75 -5.19
C GLY A 110 7.36 -26.32 -3.77
N GLU A 111 8.15 -27.37 -3.55
CA GLU A 111 8.26 -28.05 -2.26
C GLU A 111 9.32 -27.43 -1.32
N ASP A 112 9.90 -26.28 -1.66
CA ASP A 112 11.00 -25.70 -0.89
C ASP A 112 10.50 -24.83 0.27
N ASP A 113 10.72 -25.29 1.50
CA ASP A 113 10.32 -24.57 2.72
C ASP A 113 10.99 -23.20 2.85
N LYS A 114 12.19 -23.01 2.30
CA LYS A 114 12.89 -21.72 2.37
C LYS A 114 12.36 -20.70 1.37
N ALA A 115 11.75 -21.13 0.28
CA ALA A 115 10.97 -20.27 -0.61
C ALA A 115 9.65 -19.85 0.06
N LYS A 116 8.96 -20.79 0.72
CA LYS A 116 7.75 -20.49 1.51
C LYS A 116 8.06 -19.53 2.66
N ASP A 117 9.13 -19.75 3.42
CA ASP A 117 9.61 -18.85 4.48
C ASP A 117 9.88 -17.44 3.96
N LEU A 118 10.47 -17.33 2.76
CA LEU A 118 10.71 -16.03 2.12
C LEU A 118 9.38 -15.33 1.83
N ILE A 119 8.39 -16.01 1.26
CA ILE A 119 7.06 -15.40 1.00
C ILE A 119 6.41 -14.91 2.29
N ARG A 120 6.40 -15.72 3.36
CA ARG A 120 5.87 -15.29 4.67
C ARG A 120 6.58 -14.04 5.17
N TYR A 121 7.92 -14.01 5.07
CA TYR A 121 8.71 -12.83 5.43
C TYR A 121 8.32 -11.60 4.59
N LEU A 122 8.21 -11.74 3.27
CA LEU A 122 7.86 -10.65 2.34
C LEU A 122 6.47 -10.08 2.63
N VAL A 123 5.48 -10.94 2.89
CA VAL A 123 4.13 -10.53 3.31
C VAL A 123 4.19 -9.76 4.63
N LYS A 124 4.88 -10.32 5.64
CA LYS A 124 5.02 -9.67 6.95
C LYS A 124 5.66 -8.29 6.87
N VAL A 125 6.76 -8.14 6.11
CA VAL A 125 7.43 -6.83 5.99
C VAL A 125 6.63 -5.84 5.14
N ASN A 126 5.87 -6.31 4.15
CA ASN A 126 4.95 -5.47 3.38
C ASN A 126 3.83 -4.93 4.28
N ILE A 127 3.18 -5.81 5.06
CA ILE A 127 2.15 -5.42 6.04
C ILE A 127 2.72 -4.45 7.07
N HIS A 128 3.87 -4.76 7.67
CA HIS A 128 4.50 -3.89 8.65
C HIS A 128 4.85 -2.52 8.06
N GLN A 129 5.37 -2.45 6.83
CA GLN A 129 5.70 -1.19 6.17
C GLN A 129 4.46 -0.32 5.96
N ILE A 130 3.33 -0.93 5.61
CA ILE A 130 2.05 -0.24 5.47
C ILE A 130 1.58 0.27 6.84
N ILE A 131 1.49 -0.59 7.86
CA ILE A 131 0.94 -0.21 9.18
C ILE A 131 1.83 0.77 9.93
N SER A 132 3.15 0.54 9.97
CA SER A 132 4.07 1.36 10.79
C SER A 132 4.22 2.80 10.32
N GLN A 133 3.85 3.08 9.06
CA GLN A 133 3.98 4.41 8.43
C GLN A 133 2.62 5.02 8.07
N THR A 134 1.52 4.36 8.41
CA THR A 134 0.15 4.83 8.15
C THR A 134 -0.73 4.67 9.38
N ASN A 135 -1.93 5.23 9.32
CA ASN A 135 -3.02 4.80 10.19
C ASN A 135 -3.97 3.82 9.47
N ILE A 136 -3.50 3.15 8.41
CA ILE A 136 -4.25 2.04 7.82
C ILE A 136 -4.24 0.91 8.86
N HIS A 137 -5.43 0.50 9.27
CA HIS A 137 -5.61 -0.60 10.20
C HIS A 137 -5.53 -1.91 9.43
N TYR A 138 -4.74 -2.83 9.94
CA TYR A 138 -4.81 -4.23 9.54
C TYR A 138 -5.53 -4.98 10.66
N ASP A 139 -6.66 -5.57 10.31
CA ASP A 139 -7.42 -6.42 11.21
C ASP A 139 -6.79 -7.82 11.20
N LEU A 140 -6.31 -8.28 12.35
CA LEU A 140 -5.63 -9.58 12.51
C LEU A 140 -6.60 -10.76 12.38
N ASP A 141 -7.89 -10.56 12.68
CA ASP A 141 -8.91 -11.60 12.63
C ASP A 141 -9.44 -11.76 11.20
N THR A 142 -9.55 -10.66 10.46
CA THR A 142 -10.07 -10.67 9.08
C THR A 142 -8.99 -10.62 8.00
N GLY A 143 -7.74 -10.30 8.34
CA GLY A 143 -6.62 -10.19 7.41
C GLY A 143 -6.72 -9.00 6.44
N LYS A 144 -7.57 -8.01 6.74
CA LYS A 144 -7.94 -6.92 5.83
C LYS A 144 -7.29 -5.58 6.21
N PHE A 145 -6.84 -4.86 5.19
CA PHE A 145 -6.47 -3.45 5.33
C PHE A 145 -7.69 -2.55 5.24
N SER A 146 -7.81 -1.60 6.15
CA SER A 146 -8.84 -0.58 6.14
C SER A 146 -8.26 0.79 6.49
N THR A 147 -8.85 1.85 5.98
CA THR A 147 -8.51 3.20 6.41
C THR A 147 -9.00 3.42 7.86
N PRO A 148 -8.60 4.49 8.57
CA PRO A 148 -9.17 4.84 9.87
C PRO A 148 -10.71 4.98 9.87
N LEU A 149 -11.30 5.14 8.69
CA LEU A 149 -12.74 5.32 8.52
C LEU A 149 -13.45 4.04 8.04
N GLY A 150 -12.72 2.99 7.66
CA GLY A 150 -13.25 1.72 7.18
C GLY A 150 -12.67 1.27 5.84
N LEU A 151 -13.23 0.18 5.30
CA LEU A 151 -12.92 -0.35 3.97
C LEU A 151 -13.40 0.62 2.89
N VAL A 152 -12.54 0.95 1.94
CA VAL A 152 -12.84 1.88 0.83
C VAL A 152 -13.50 1.10 -0.32
N THR A 153 -14.32 1.74 -1.15
CA THR A 153 -14.93 1.08 -2.32
C THR A 153 -13.90 0.87 -3.46
N PRO A 154 -14.06 -0.16 -4.32
CA PRO A 154 -13.16 -0.38 -5.46
C PRO A 154 -13.09 0.83 -6.41
N GLU A 155 -14.22 1.50 -6.65
CA GLU A 155 -14.29 2.69 -7.52
C GLU A 155 -13.49 3.86 -6.93
N ALA A 156 -13.48 4.01 -5.60
CA ALA A 156 -12.69 5.02 -4.93
C ALA A 156 -11.19 4.70 -4.98
N ILE A 157 -10.80 3.43 -4.87
CA ILE A 157 -9.40 3.00 -5.06
C ILE A 157 -8.94 3.30 -6.48
N ALA A 158 -9.74 2.96 -7.50
CA ALA A 158 -9.42 3.26 -8.89
C ALA A 158 -9.23 4.77 -9.13
N LYS A 159 -10.19 5.60 -8.69
CA LYS A 159 -10.07 7.07 -8.77
C LYS A 159 -8.88 7.61 -7.98
N ALA A 160 -8.54 7.00 -6.85
CA ALA A 160 -7.38 7.40 -6.06
C ALA A 160 -6.07 7.10 -6.79
N ARG A 161 -5.98 5.99 -7.56
CA ARG A 161 -4.83 5.73 -8.45
C ARG A 161 -4.70 6.80 -9.52
N ASP A 162 -5.82 7.22 -10.13
CA ASP A 162 -5.81 8.30 -11.13
C ASP A 162 -5.35 9.63 -10.53
N TYR A 163 -5.81 9.98 -9.33
CA TYR A 163 -5.33 11.18 -8.65
C TYR A 163 -3.87 11.06 -8.25
N LEU A 164 -3.39 9.90 -7.80
CA LEU A 164 -1.98 9.70 -7.46
C LEU A 164 -1.09 9.83 -8.70
N ALA A 165 -1.54 9.31 -9.85
CA ALA A 165 -0.88 9.53 -11.13
C ALA A 165 -0.83 11.04 -11.46
N GLN A 166 -1.95 11.77 -11.32
CA GLN A 166 -1.98 13.22 -11.55
C GLN A 166 -1.11 14.01 -10.56
N ILE A 167 -1.09 13.64 -9.27
CA ILE A 167 -0.22 14.25 -8.25
C ILE A 167 1.23 14.12 -8.67
N ALA A 168 1.62 12.93 -9.11
CA ALA A 168 2.98 12.66 -9.54
C ALA A 168 3.42 13.58 -10.68
N VAL A 169 2.50 14.14 -11.48
CA VAL A 169 2.77 14.90 -12.71
C VAL A 169 2.56 16.41 -12.55
N CYS A 170 2.05 16.85 -11.40
CA CYS A 170 1.49 18.20 -11.25
C CYS A 170 2.55 19.24 -10.86
N TYR A 171 2.90 20.12 -11.81
CA TYR A 171 3.88 21.19 -11.59
C TYR A 171 3.30 22.41 -10.88
N ASN A 172 2.00 22.68 -11.05
CA ASN A 172 1.35 23.86 -10.48
C ASN A 172 1.00 23.60 -8.99
N PRO A 173 1.52 24.41 -8.05
CA PRO A 173 1.26 24.20 -6.62
C PRO A 173 -0.22 24.23 -6.23
N LEU A 174 -1.01 25.13 -6.81
CA LEU A 174 -2.45 25.24 -6.52
C LEU A 174 -3.21 23.99 -6.99
N SER A 175 -2.91 23.51 -8.20
CA SER A 175 -3.51 22.29 -8.74
C SER A 175 -3.14 21.06 -7.93
N LEU A 176 -1.89 20.97 -7.48
CA LEU A 176 -1.44 19.88 -6.64
C LEU A 176 -2.18 19.86 -5.30
N ARG A 177 -2.32 21.00 -4.62
CA ARG A 177 -3.07 21.08 -3.35
C ARG A 177 -4.50 20.56 -3.51
N LYS A 178 -5.14 20.91 -4.62
CA LYS A 178 -6.47 20.38 -4.98
C LYS A 178 -6.45 18.87 -5.20
N LEU A 179 -5.44 18.34 -5.92
CA LEU A 179 -5.29 16.91 -6.17
C LEU A 179 -5.03 16.11 -4.89
N VAL A 180 -4.11 16.57 -4.04
CA VAL A 180 -3.83 15.97 -2.72
C VAL A 180 -5.07 15.98 -1.84
N SER A 181 -5.83 17.09 -1.82
CA SER A 181 -7.11 17.17 -1.11
C SER A 181 -8.12 16.13 -1.62
N LYS A 182 -8.26 15.99 -2.95
CA LYS A 182 -9.14 14.98 -3.56
C LYS A 182 -8.71 13.56 -3.23
N TYR A 183 -7.41 13.27 -3.31
CA TYR A 183 -6.83 11.98 -2.97
C TYR A 183 -7.12 11.59 -1.51
N LEU A 184 -6.85 12.49 -0.56
CA LEU A 184 -7.05 12.24 0.87
C LEU A 184 -8.53 12.14 1.28
N ARG A 185 -9.46 12.70 0.49
CA ARG A 185 -10.90 12.48 0.66
C ARG A 185 -11.33 11.07 0.26
N LEU A 186 -10.64 10.45 -0.71
CA LEU A 186 -10.90 9.06 -1.13
C LEU A 186 -10.17 8.04 -0.26
N ILE A 187 -8.94 8.34 0.14
CA ILE A 187 -8.08 7.49 0.98
C ILE A 187 -7.77 8.25 2.28
N PRO A 188 -8.69 8.22 3.26
CA PRO A 188 -8.49 8.90 4.54
C PRO A 188 -7.29 8.32 5.25
N GLN A 189 -6.35 9.17 5.63
CA GLN A 189 -5.18 8.78 6.40
C GLN A 189 -4.80 9.88 7.38
N LYS A 190 -4.13 9.48 8.46
CA LYS A 190 -3.49 10.45 9.35
C LYS A 190 -2.34 11.11 8.60
N VAL A 191 -2.34 12.42 8.63
CA VAL A 191 -1.24 13.26 8.14
C VAL A 191 -0.56 13.92 9.34
N GLY A 192 0.61 14.52 9.13
CA GLY A 192 1.30 15.30 10.15
C GLY A 192 0.45 16.46 10.70
N LYS A 193 1.01 17.20 11.67
CA LYS A 193 0.38 18.43 12.19
C LYS A 193 0.12 19.44 11.08
N THR A 194 1.03 19.49 10.11
CA THR A 194 0.89 20.25 8.87
C THR A 194 0.67 19.29 7.72
N LEU A 195 -0.35 19.56 6.91
CA LEU A 195 -0.59 18.88 5.64
C LEU A 195 0.36 19.49 4.61
N ASP A 196 1.56 18.93 4.53
CA ASP A 196 2.55 19.31 3.52
C ASP A 196 2.27 18.57 2.21
N ASP A 197 1.81 19.28 1.18
CA ASP A 197 1.57 18.68 -0.15
C ASP A 197 2.84 18.27 -0.88
N SER A 198 4.00 18.82 -0.50
CA SER A 198 5.27 18.52 -1.18
C SER A 198 5.72 17.08 -0.94
N ILE A 199 5.38 16.49 0.21
CA ILE A 199 5.73 15.10 0.55
C ILE A 199 5.12 14.13 -0.45
N PHE A 200 3.91 14.40 -0.94
CA PHE A 200 3.17 13.56 -1.89
C PHE A 200 3.80 13.49 -3.28
N ARG A 201 4.85 14.30 -3.54
CA ARG A 201 5.65 14.25 -4.78
C ARG A 201 6.92 13.43 -4.64
N THR A 202 7.33 13.06 -3.41
CA THR A 202 8.54 12.28 -3.21
C THR A 202 8.34 10.86 -3.72
N GLN A 203 9.39 10.24 -4.29
CA GLN A 203 9.28 8.86 -4.80
C GLN A 203 8.86 7.88 -3.71
N GLN A 204 9.43 8.05 -2.51
CA GLN A 204 9.13 7.22 -1.37
C GLN A 204 7.65 7.31 -1.01
N GLU A 205 7.09 8.52 -0.98
CA GLU A 205 5.68 8.71 -0.67
C GLU A 205 4.77 8.20 -1.78
N LEU A 206 5.07 8.47 -3.05
CA LEU A 206 4.30 7.94 -4.18
C LEU A 206 4.28 6.40 -4.20
N GLN A 207 5.43 5.77 -3.94
CA GLN A 207 5.50 4.31 -3.82
C GLN A 207 4.66 3.83 -2.62
N ARG A 208 4.81 4.49 -1.48
CA ARG A 208 4.05 4.18 -0.26
C ARG A 208 2.54 4.28 -0.49
N GLN A 209 2.07 5.32 -1.16
CA GLN A 209 0.66 5.48 -1.51
C GLN A 209 0.18 4.40 -2.50
N ASN A 210 1.01 3.98 -3.46
CA ASN A 210 0.68 2.86 -4.35
C ASN A 210 0.61 1.51 -3.61
N ASP A 211 1.46 1.31 -2.62
CA ASP A 211 1.44 0.11 -1.77
C ASP A 211 0.16 0.08 -0.92
N ILE A 212 -0.24 1.20 -0.33
CA ILE A 212 -1.52 1.36 0.40
C ILE A 212 -2.70 1.02 -0.52
N LEU A 213 -2.76 1.60 -1.73
CA LEU A 213 -3.84 1.34 -2.66
C LEU A 213 -3.90 -0.13 -3.06
N SER A 214 -2.75 -0.78 -3.26
CA SER A 214 -2.69 -2.20 -3.58
C SER A 214 -3.13 -3.09 -2.43
N ALA A 215 -2.83 -2.70 -1.19
CA ALA A 215 -3.26 -3.40 0.01
C ALA A 215 -4.78 -3.27 0.25
N LEU A 216 -5.33 -2.07 0.03
CA LEU A 216 -6.78 -1.84 0.08
C LEU A 216 -7.51 -2.61 -1.02
N ASP A 217 -6.96 -2.66 -2.24
CA ASP A 217 -7.50 -3.39 -3.38
C ASP A 217 -7.55 -4.90 -3.09
N ALA A 218 -6.46 -5.45 -2.54
CA ALA A 218 -6.41 -6.86 -2.12
C ALA A 218 -7.43 -7.20 -1.02
N ALA A 219 -7.78 -6.26 -0.13
CA ALA A 219 -8.76 -6.47 0.93
C ALA A 219 -10.22 -6.59 0.42
N LEU A 220 -10.48 -6.19 -0.84
CA LEU A 220 -11.81 -6.18 -1.46
C LEU A 220 -12.01 -7.28 -2.51
N MET A 221 -10.94 -7.98 -2.89
CA MET A 221 -11.00 -8.98 -3.95
C MET A 221 -11.75 -10.23 -3.52
N GLU A 222 -12.64 -10.72 -4.40
CA GLU A 222 -13.20 -12.06 -4.27
C GLU A 222 -12.13 -13.11 -4.62
N THR A 223 -12.09 -14.19 -3.83
CA THR A 223 -11.06 -15.26 -3.83
C THR A 223 -10.87 -16.03 -5.14
N LYS A 224 -11.63 -15.73 -6.20
CA LYS A 224 -11.51 -16.39 -7.51
C LYS A 224 -10.50 -15.73 -8.44
N GLN A 225 -10.00 -14.52 -8.14
CA GLN A 225 -9.09 -13.82 -9.03
C GLN A 225 -7.62 -14.14 -8.71
N GLN A 226 -6.86 -14.57 -9.71
CA GLN A 226 -5.43 -14.81 -9.58
C GLN A 226 -4.69 -13.48 -9.44
N ILE A 227 -4.17 -13.18 -8.24
CA ILE A 227 -3.42 -11.97 -7.90
C ILE A 227 -1.94 -12.17 -8.23
N PHE A 228 -1.38 -13.31 -7.84
CA PHE A 228 -0.02 -13.68 -8.18
C PHE A 228 -0.02 -14.72 -9.29
N ASN A 229 0.69 -14.40 -10.35
CA ASN A 229 1.09 -15.36 -11.36
C ASN A 229 2.61 -15.30 -11.46
N CYS A 230 3.27 -15.96 -10.52
CA CYS A 230 4.72 -16.03 -10.50
C CYS A 230 5.19 -17.30 -9.80
N LYS A 231 6.42 -17.70 -10.11
CA LYS A 231 7.11 -18.82 -9.47
C LYS A 231 8.35 -18.29 -8.78
N ILE A 232 8.63 -18.85 -7.60
CA ILE A 232 9.91 -18.67 -6.92
C ILE A 232 10.50 -20.04 -6.66
N ARG A 233 11.76 -20.23 -7.04
CA ARG A 233 12.52 -21.46 -6.80
C ARG A 233 13.83 -21.12 -6.15
N ARG A 234 14.10 -21.71 -4.98
CA ARG A 234 15.43 -21.58 -4.39
C ARG A 234 16.43 -22.34 -5.26
N VAL A 235 17.57 -21.71 -5.56
CA VAL A 235 18.68 -22.39 -6.22
C VAL A 235 19.21 -23.47 -5.27
N PRO A 236 19.10 -24.77 -5.61
CA PRO A 236 19.39 -25.85 -4.67
C PRO A 236 20.89 -26.01 -4.44
N GLY A 237 21.31 -26.03 -3.18
CA GLY A 237 22.70 -26.32 -2.81
C GLY A 237 23.07 -27.81 -2.90
N SER A 238 22.10 -28.70 -3.06
CA SER A 238 22.28 -30.16 -3.09
C SER A 238 22.66 -30.69 -4.48
N THR A 239 22.24 -30.03 -5.56
CA THR A 239 22.48 -30.51 -6.93
C THR A 239 23.73 -29.89 -7.54
N ILE A 240 24.38 -30.60 -8.48
CA ILE A 240 25.54 -30.08 -9.22
C ILE A 240 25.18 -28.81 -9.99
N ALA A 241 24.03 -28.82 -10.67
CA ALA A 241 23.54 -27.66 -11.42
C ALA A 241 23.31 -26.46 -10.51
N GLY A 242 22.60 -26.63 -9.38
CA GLY A 242 22.34 -25.55 -8.45
C GLY A 242 23.60 -25.00 -7.78
N LYS A 243 24.58 -25.86 -7.45
CA LYS A 243 25.92 -25.40 -6.99
C LYS A 243 26.62 -24.54 -8.03
N LYS A 244 26.63 -24.95 -9.30
CA LYS A 244 27.21 -24.16 -10.40
C LYS A 244 26.51 -22.81 -10.55
N THR A 245 25.18 -22.80 -10.55
CA THR A 245 24.38 -21.56 -10.63
C THR A 245 24.68 -20.63 -9.45
N PHE A 246 24.69 -21.15 -8.22
CA PHE A 246 24.99 -20.35 -7.03
C PHE A 246 26.42 -19.78 -7.06
N GLN A 247 27.41 -20.58 -7.47
CA GLN A 247 28.80 -20.13 -7.62
C GLN A 247 28.90 -19.03 -8.68
N TRP A 248 28.22 -19.17 -9.82
CA TRP A 248 28.20 -18.14 -10.84
C TRP A 248 27.60 -16.82 -10.33
N ILE A 249 26.43 -16.86 -9.67
CA ILE A 249 25.80 -15.67 -9.07
C ILE A 249 26.72 -15.05 -8.01
N ARG A 250 27.38 -15.88 -7.21
CA ARG A 250 28.34 -15.43 -6.20
C ARG A 250 29.53 -14.71 -6.82
N SER A 251 30.14 -15.29 -7.85
CA SER A 251 31.24 -14.66 -8.58
C SER A 251 30.82 -13.35 -9.22
N LEU A 252 29.62 -13.28 -9.79
CA LEU A 252 29.05 -12.03 -10.33
C LEU A 252 28.83 -10.97 -9.23
N TYR A 253 28.34 -11.38 -8.06
CA TYR A 253 28.13 -10.48 -6.92
C TYR A 253 29.46 -9.93 -6.40
N GLU A 254 30.44 -10.81 -6.16
CA GLU A 254 31.74 -10.48 -5.57
C GLU A 254 32.61 -9.65 -6.53
N SER A 255 32.61 -9.95 -7.83
CA SER A 255 33.38 -9.20 -8.84
C SER A 255 32.86 -7.78 -9.08
N THR A 256 31.64 -7.48 -8.63
CA THR A 256 30.98 -6.18 -8.81
C THR A 256 30.82 -5.40 -7.50
N ILE A 257 31.51 -5.83 -6.44
CA ILE A 257 31.62 -5.10 -5.17
C ILE A 257 32.45 -3.83 -5.36
N ASN A 258 31.98 -2.74 -4.77
CA ASN A 258 32.77 -1.52 -4.61
C ASN A 258 32.99 -1.31 -3.12
N LEU A 259 34.26 -1.37 -2.71
CA LEU A 259 34.68 -1.34 -1.30
C LEU A 259 34.36 -0.01 -0.60
N ASN A 260 34.13 1.07 -1.36
CA ASN A 260 33.76 2.38 -0.81
C ASN A 260 32.27 2.46 -0.42
N HIS A 261 31.44 1.49 -0.80
CA HIS A 261 30.04 1.47 -0.42
C HIS A 261 29.84 0.87 0.97
N GLN A 262 28.95 1.44 1.79
CA GLN A 262 28.62 0.89 3.11
C GLN A 262 28.15 -0.57 3.06
N SER A 263 27.55 -0.99 1.95
CA SER A 263 27.08 -2.36 1.75
C SER A 263 28.17 -3.35 1.32
N ALA A 264 29.44 -2.95 1.23
CA ALA A 264 30.55 -3.82 0.81
C ALA A 264 30.76 -5.04 1.72
N GLY A 265 30.41 -4.94 3.01
CA GLY A 265 30.56 -6.04 3.97
C GLY A 265 29.48 -7.13 3.90
N TYR A 266 28.44 -6.96 3.07
CA TYR A 266 27.37 -7.95 2.95
C TYR A 266 27.83 -9.18 2.15
N LYS A 267 27.21 -10.33 2.43
CA LYS A 267 27.54 -11.61 1.80
C LYS A 267 26.30 -12.25 1.18
N LEU A 268 26.46 -12.83 -0.01
CA LEU A 268 25.41 -13.60 -0.65
C LEU A 268 25.12 -14.86 0.17
N ARG A 269 23.87 -14.99 0.66
CA ARG A 269 23.44 -16.12 1.50
C ARG A 269 22.63 -17.16 0.74
N ARG A 270 21.69 -16.72 -0.09
CA ARG A 270 20.78 -17.56 -0.88
C ARG A 270 20.54 -16.91 -2.23
N ALA A 271 20.19 -17.73 -3.21
CA ALA A 271 19.72 -17.28 -4.51
C ALA A 271 18.36 -17.92 -4.78
N TYR A 272 17.48 -17.13 -5.37
CA TYR A 272 16.16 -17.56 -5.78
C TYR A 272 15.97 -17.15 -7.23
N GLU A 273 15.49 -18.08 -8.04
CA GLU A 273 15.00 -17.83 -9.37
C GLU A 273 13.54 -17.37 -9.28
N ILE A 274 13.21 -16.30 -9.99
CA ILE A 274 11.88 -15.70 -10.02
C ILE A 274 11.41 -15.71 -11.47
N ASP A 275 10.24 -16.30 -11.71
CA ASP A 275 9.56 -16.32 -13.01
C ASP A 275 8.23 -15.59 -12.88
N ILE A 276 8.05 -14.52 -13.65
CA ILE A 276 6.79 -13.80 -13.80
C ILE A 276 6.39 -13.96 -15.27
N PRO A 277 5.47 -14.88 -15.63
CA PRO A 277 5.25 -15.27 -17.02
C PRO A 277 4.92 -14.10 -17.96
N SER A 278 4.16 -13.12 -17.49
CA SER A 278 3.83 -11.92 -18.27
C SER A 278 5.08 -11.07 -18.59
N MET A 279 6.02 -10.94 -17.66
CA MET A 279 7.28 -10.22 -17.86
C MET A 279 8.24 -11.02 -18.73
N GLN A 280 8.32 -12.34 -18.54
CA GLN A 280 9.15 -13.23 -19.35
C GLN A 280 8.71 -13.18 -20.82
N GLN A 281 7.42 -13.27 -21.08
CA GLN A 281 6.86 -13.18 -22.44
C GLN A 281 7.16 -11.82 -23.08
N ALA A 282 6.94 -10.72 -22.35
CA ALA A 282 7.25 -9.38 -22.82
C ALA A 282 8.75 -9.20 -23.11
N PHE A 283 9.61 -9.75 -22.25
CA PHE A 283 11.06 -9.70 -22.40
C PHE A 283 11.51 -10.44 -23.65
N VAL A 284 11.10 -11.70 -23.87
CA VAL A 284 11.50 -12.49 -25.05
C VAL A 284 11.18 -11.76 -26.36
N VAL A 285 9.99 -11.17 -26.46
CA VAL A 285 9.59 -10.40 -27.65
C VAL A 285 10.47 -9.17 -27.84
N LYS A 286 10.74 -8.41 -26.77
CA LYS A 286 11.50 -7.15 -26.86
C LYS A 286 13.00 -7.34 -26.99
N SER A 287 13.57 -8.36 -26.35
CA SER A 287 15.01 -8.66 -26.42
C SER A 287 15.42 -9.07 -27.83
N ALA A 288 14.57 -9.84 -28.53
CA ALA A 288 14.81 -10.23 -29.91
C ALA A 288 14.78 -9.03 -30.88
N GLN A 289 13.96 -8.02 -30.58
CA GLN A 289 13.84 -6.79 -31.38
C GLN A 289 15.00 -5.81 -31.15
N ILE A 290 15.42 -5.62 -29.90
CA ILE A 290 16.35 -4.54 -29.51
C ILE A 290 17.80 -5.04 -29.43
N GLY A 291 18.04 -6.30 -29.05
CA GLY A 291 19.39 -6.81 -28.79
C GLY A 291 20.06 -6.23 -27.54
N ASN A 292 21.40 -6.35 -27.45
CA ASN A 292 22.23 -5.84 -26.35
C ASN A 292 21.71 -6.19 -24.94
N VAL A 293 21.31 -7.45 -24.75
CA VAL A 293 20.79 -7.94 -23.48
C VAL A 293 21.93 -8.01 -22.46
N LYS A 294 21.75 -7.31 -21.33
CA LYS A 294 22.70 -7.27 -20.23
C LYS A 294 22.04 -7.64 -18.90
N LEU A 295 22.82 -8.24 -18.01
CA LEU A 295 22.43 -8.47 -16.63
C LEU A 295 22.83 -7.27 -15.78
N HIS A 296 21.88 -6.77 -14.99
CA HIS A 296 22.10 -5.65 -14.08
C HIS A 296 21.52 -5.97 -12.71
N TRP A 297 22.15 -5.43 -11.67
CA TRP A 297 21.65 -5.46 -10.31
C TRP A 297 20.57 -4.40 -10.09
N HIS A 298 19.46 -4.79 -9.48
CA HIS A 298 18.43 -3.87 -9.00
C HIS A 298 18.22 -4.09 -7.51
N GLY A 299 18.29 -3.03 -6.71
CA GLY A 299 18.07 -3.08 -5.27
C GLY A 299 16.80 -2.35 -4.89
N THR A 300 16.03 -2.95 -4.00
CA THR A 300 14.76 -2.42 -3.49
C THR A 300 14.52 -2.92 -2.07
N LYS A 301 13.69 -2.22 -1.30
CA LYS A 301 13.30 -2.68 0.04
C LYS A 301 12.53 -3.99 -0.05
N ALA A 302 12.71 -4.87 0.93
CA ALA A 302 11.99 -6.15 1.00
C ALA A 302 10.46 -5.97 0.97
N SER A 303 9.95 -4.88 1.56
CA SER A 303 8.53 -4.50 1.53
C SER A 303 7.95 -4.33 0.13
N ASN A 304 8.78 -4.03 -0.87
CA ASN A 304 8.36 -3.77 -2.24
C ASN A 304 8.32 -5.04 -3.10
N ILE A 305 9.00 -6.11 -2.67
CA ILE A 305 9.17 -7.32 -3.48
C ILE A 305 7.83 -8.00 -3.74
N LEU A 306 6.91 -8.00 -2.77
CA LEU A 306 5.58 -8.58 -2.98
C LEU A 306 4.81 -7.87 -4.12
N SER A 307 4.92 -6.54 -4.22
CA SER A 307 4.35 -5.77 -5.34
C SER A 307 5.03 -6.12 -6.68
N ILE A 308 6.35 -6.32 -6.66
CA ILE A 308 7.11 -6.73 -7.86
C ILE A 308 6.71 -8.14 -8.31
N LEU A 309 6.50 -9.08 -7.38
CA LEU A 309 6.04 -10.44 -7.70
C LEU A 309 4.64 -10.45 -8.33
N LYS A 310 3.79 -9.48 -7.97
CA LYS A 310 2.44 -9.33 -8.54
C LYS A 310 2.47 -8.90 -10.01
N GLN A 311 3.29 -7.90 -10.35
CA GLN A 311 3.14 -7.18 -11.64
C GLN A 311 4.45 -6.78 -12.33
N GLY A 312 5.59 -7.21 -11.80
CA GLY A 312 6.91 -6.81 -12.26
C GLY A 312 7.35 -5.43 -11.77
N LEU A 313 8.46 -4.94 -12.33
CA LEU A 313 8.98 -3.61 -12.06
C LEU A 313 8.15 -2.56 -12.81
N ILE A 314 7.65 -1.56 -12.09
CA ILE A 314 6.80 -0.51 -12.66
C ILE A 314 7.62 0.73 -12.99
N ILE A 315 7.48 1.21 -14.22
CA ILE A 315 7.89 2.57 -14.58
C ILE A 315 6.73 3.50 -14.24
N PRO A 316 6.94 4.54 -13.40
CA PRO A 316 5.91 5.54 -13.18
C PRO A 316 5.44 6.18 -14.50
N PRO A 317 4.16 6.56 -14.61
CA PRO A 317 3.59 6.99 -15.88
C PRO A 317 4.34 8.16 -16.54
N ALA A 318 4.28 8.19 -17.89
CA ALA A 318 5.09 9.06 -18.75
C ALA A 318 4.94 10.57 -18.48
N ASN A 319 3.86 10.97 -17.81
CA ASN A 319 3.59 12.35 -17.40
C ASN A 319 4.18 12.73 -16.02
N ALA A 320 4.51 11.80 -15.11
CA ALA A 320 5.10 12.11 -13.78
C ALA A 320 6.28 13.11 -13.81
N ILE A 321 6.49 13.92 -12.78
CA ILE A 321 7.62 14.85 -12.71
C ILE A 321 8.92 14.04 -12.62
N GLN A 322 10.02 14.59 -13.15
CA GLN A 322 11.36 14.07 -12.87
C GLN A 322 11.60 14.01 -11.36
N CYS A 323 11.87 12.82 -10.86
CA CYS A 323 12.18 12.61 -9.45
C CYS A 323 13.63 13.05 -9.18
N THR A 324 13.84 13.93 -8.21
CA THR A 324 15.17 14.11 -7.59
C THR A 324 15.65 12.75 -7.08
N GLY A 325 16.80 12.27 -7.58
CA GLY A 325 17.32 10.92 -7.34
C GLY A 325 17.33 10.00 -8.57
N ARG A 326 16.74 10.43 -9.69
CA ARG A 326 16.82 9.75 -10.99
C ARG A 326 17.72 10.53 -11.93
N MET A 327 18.94 10.02 -12.14
CA MET A 327 19.94 10.72 -12.95
C MET A 327 19.52 10.92 -14.42
N PHE A 328 18.65 10.06 -14.97
CA PHE A 328 18.36 10.01 -16.40
C PHE A 328 16.85 9.90 -16.71
N GLY A 329 16.00 10.48 -15.86
CA GLY A 329 14.55 10.50 -16.09
C GLY A 329 13.84 9.23 -15.61
N LYS A 330 12.74 8.83 -16.25
CA LYS A 330 11.91 7.72 -15.76
C LYS A 330 12.32 6.41 -16.40
N GLY A 331 12.55 5.44 -15.55
CA GLY A 331 12.84 4.09 -16.01
C GLY A 331 13.04 3.16 -14.84
N ILE A 332 13.31 1.92 -15.19
CA ILE A 332 13.86 0.93 -14.29
C ILE A 332 15.36 1.16 -14.24
N TYR A 333 15.90 1.33 -13.03
CA TYR A 333 17.32 1.59 -12.83
C TYR A 333 18.04 0.32 -12.40
N GLY A 334 18.97 -0.13 -13.24
CA GLY A 334 19.93 -1.19 -12.90
C GLY A 334 21.31 -0.61 -12.59
N SER A 335 22.18 -1.44 -12.00
CA SER A 335 23.59 -1.13 -11.81
C SER A 335 24.45 -2.34 -12.17
N GLU A 336 25.62 -2.08 -12.75
CA GLU A 336 26.65 -3.11 -12.90
C GLU A 336 27.40 -3.39 -11.59
N GLN A 337 27.23 -2.54 -10.57
CA GLN A 337 27.83 -2.72 -9.24
C GLN A 337 26.80 -3.28 -8.24
N SER A 338 27.06 -4.46 -7.69
CA SER A 338 26.17 -5.14 -6.74
C SER A 338 25.87 -4.27 -5.51
N THR A 339 26.92 -3.68 -4.94
CA THR A 339 26.85 -2.82 -3.75
C THR A 339 26.11 -1.50 -3.98
N LYS A 340 26.19 -0.92 -5.19
CA LYS A 340 25.43 0.31 -5.52
C LYS A 340 23.93 0.03 -5.49
N ALA A 341 23.51 -1.09 -6.10
CA ALA A 341 22.14 -1.54 -6.04
C ALA A 341 21.75 -1.91 -4.60
N LEU A 342 22.59 -2.66 -3.88
CA LEU A 342 22.31 -3.12 -2.51
C LEU A 342 22.04 -1.97 -1.54
N ASN A 343 22.68 -0.80 -1.72
CA ASN A 343 22.39 0.38 -0.90
C ASN A 343 20.90 0.77 -0.92
N TYR A 344 20.15 0.52 -2.02
CA TYR A 344 18.70 0.77 -2.11
C TYR A 344 17.83 -0.28 -1.40
N ALA A 345 18.39 -1.44 -1.08
CA ALA A 345 17.74 -2.48 -0.26
C ALA A 345 18.08 -2.34 1.23
N THR A 346 18.98 -1.42 1.59
CA THR A 346 19.37 -1.10 2.96
C THR A 346 18.82 0.26 3.40
N ASN A 347 19.09 0.64 4.65
CA ASN A 347 18.73 1.97 5.18
C ASN A 347 19.71 3.09 4.76
N TYR A 348 20.67 2.82 3.86
CA TYR A 348 21.69 3.81 3.46
C TYR A 348 21.09 5.07 2.85
N TRP A 349 20.19 4.91 1.86
CA TRP A 349 19.54 6.04 1.21
C TRP A 349 18.28 6.52 1.94
N ASN A 350 17.66 5.68 2.78
CA ASN A 350 16.39 6.00 3.46
C ASN A 350 16.32 5.31 4.84
N GLN A 351 16.64 6.02 5.92
CA GLN A 351 16.51 5.55 7.31
C GLN A 351 15.03 5.43 7.71
N SER A 352 14.38 4.32 7.38
CA SER A 352 13.05 3.99 7.90
C SER A 352 12.92 2.47 8.06
N GLY A 353 12.69 2.03 9.30
CA GLY A 353 12.57 0.63 9.69
C GLY A 353 13.69 0.14 10.61
N GLY A 354 13.36 -0.81 11.51
CA GLY A 354 14.33 -1.42 12.42
C GLY A 354 15.35 -2.31 11.70
N ASN A 355 16.48 -2.57 12.35
CA ASN A 355 17.57 -3.42 11.83
C ASN A 355 17.11 -4.84 11.41
N ASN A 356 15.94 -5.31 11.85
CA ASN A 356 15.42 -6.62 11.50
C ASN A 356 14.68 -6.66 10.15
N GLN A 357 14.58 -5.52 9.44
CA GLN A 357 14.15 -5.46 8.04
C GLN A 357 15.32 -5.68 7.06
N ARG A 358 16.50 -6.03 7.58
CA ARG A 358 17.71 -6.34 6.80
C ARG A 358 17.48 -7.63 6.00
N VAL A 359 17.33 -7.43 4.69
CA VAL A 359 17.66 -8.29 3.55
C VAL A 359 17.79 -9.79 3.89
N TYR A 360 16.80 -10.57 3.47
CA TYR A 360 16.92 -12.02 3.29
C TYR A 360 17.66 -12.35 2.00
#